data_AF-A0A0K8Q7C4-F1
#
_entry.id   AF-A0A0K8Q7C4-F1
#
_cell.length_a   1.000
_cell.length_b   1.000
_cell.length_c   1.000
_cell.angle_alpha   90.00
_cell.angle_beta   90.00
_cell.angle_gamma   90.00
#
_symmetry.space_group_name_H-M   'P 1'
#
loop_
_entity.id
_entity.type
_entity.pdbx_description
1 polymer ?
#
loop_
_entity_poly.entity_id
_entity_poly.type
_entity_poly.pdbx_seq_one_letter_code
_entity_poly.pdbx_strand_id
1 'polypeptide(L)'
;MVNVQDRNELVTIDPATDTVTGRIPVPDCASNHGLYVDGANKLAFIACEGSAKLLVLDLDTKQVTARFDTGEGPDVLAFDTGLHRLYSPRSPGS
;
A
#
# COMPACT_ATOMS: atom_id res chain seq x y z
N MET A 1 -4.86 -8.46 -4.58
CA MET A 1 -4.62 -8.01 -3.18
C MET A 1 -5.32 -6.66 -3.02
N VAL A 2 -5.95 -6.40 -1.88
CA VAL A 2 -6.69 -5.16 -1.61
C VAL A 2 -6.44 -4.67 -0.17
N ASN A 3 -6.61 -3.36 0.06
CA ASN A 3 -6.56 -2.74 1.38
C ASN A 3 -7.85 -3.02 2.18
N VAL A 4 -7.73 -3.24 3.48
CA VAL A 4 -8.82 -3.36 4.45
C VAL A 4 -8.56 -2.33 5.56
N GLN A 5 -9.05 -1.11 5.32
CA GLN A 5 -8.75 0.11 6.07
C GLN A 5 -9.23 0.07 7.53
N ASP A 6 -10.37 -0.58 7.81
CA ASP A 6 -10.91 -0.73 9.17
C ASP A 6 -10.01 -1.57 10.09
N ARG A 7 -9.01 -2.28 9.54
CA ARG A 7 -8.15 -3.21 10.28
C ARG A 7 -6.66 -2.97 10.10
N ASN A 8 -6.28 -2.02 9.24
CA ASN A 8 -4.90 -1.86 8.77
C ASN A 8 -4.34 -3.21 8.26
N GLU A 9 -5.09 -3.88 7.40
CA GLU A 9 -4.71 -5.16 6.78
C GLU A 9 -4.62 -5.03 5.25
N LEU A 10 -3.78 -5.88 4.64
CA LEU A 10 -3.92 -6.28 3.24
C LEU A 10 -4.57 -7.66 3.19
N VAL A 11 -5.45 -7.90 2.22
CA VAL A 11 -5.97 -9.24 1.96
C VAL A 11 -5.68 -9.69 0.53
N THR A 12 -5.27 -10.94 0.39
CA THR A 12 -5.14 -11.61 -0.91
C THR A 12 -6.48 -12.28 -1.22
N ILE A 13 -6.98 -12.05 -2.43
CA ILE A 13 -8.22 -12.64 -2.94
C ILE A 13 -7.84 -13.49 -4.15
N ASP A 14 -8.38 -14.69 -4.25
CA ASP A 14 -8.39 -15.47 -5.48
C ASP A 14 -9.53 -14.97 -6.39
N PRO A 15 -9.23 -14.34 -7.54
CA PRO A 15 -10.25 -13.80 -8.43
C PRO A 15 -11.07 -14.87 -9.17
N ALA A 16 -10.64 -16.14 -9.17
CA ALA A 16 -11.40 -17.23 -9.79
C ALA A 16 -12.53 -17.75 -8.88
N THR A 17 -12.41 -17.57 -7.57
CA THR A 17 -13.38 -18.07 -6.56
C THR A 17 -14.01 -16.97 -5.70
N ASP A 18 -13.51 -15.73 -5.81
CA ASP A 18 -13.86 -14.58 -4.94
C ASP A 18 -13.65 -14.87 -3.45
N THR A 19 -12.61 -15.66 -3.12
CA THR A 19 -12.29 -16.04 -1.74
C THR A 19 -11.03 -15.36 -1.21
N VAL A 20 -11.02 -15.03 0.08
CA VAL A 20 -9.82 -14.52 0.76
C VAL A 20 -8.85 -15.68 1.01
N THR A 21 -7.70 -15.64 0.34
CA THR A 21 -6.64 -16.65 0.42
C THR A 21 -5.51 -16.27 1.39
N GLY A 22 -5.53 -15.05 1.94
CA GLY A 22 -4.59 -14.64 2.97
C GLY A 22 -4.88 -13.25 3.54
N ARG A 23 -4.40 -13.01 4.75
CA ARG A 23 -4.40 -11.71 5.43
C ARG A 23 -2.98 -11.36 5.83
N ILE A 24 -2.60 -10.10 5.69
CA ILE A 24 -1.29 -9.58 6.07
C ILE A 24 -1.54 -8.31 6.91
N PRO A 25 -1.32 -8.37 8.23
CA PRO A 25 -1.41 -7.19 9.09
C PRO A 25 -0.32 -6.17 8.72
N VAL A 26 -0.72 -4.91 8.61
CA VAL A 26 0.18 -3.76 8.44
C VAL A 26 -0.11 -2.72 9.54
N PRO A 27 0.10 -3.05 10.83
CA PRO A 27 -0.33 -2.21 11.96
C PRO A 27 0.33 -0.81 11.98
N ASP A 28 1.52 -0.67 11.39
CA ASP A 28 2.21 0.61 11.24
C ASP A 28 1.56 1.54 10.17
N CYS A 29 0.57 1.03 9.43
CA CYS A 29 -0.06 1.65 8.28
C CYS A 29 -1.51 2.04 8.59
N ALA A 30 -1.69 3.08 9.41
CA ALA A 30 -3.02 3.57 9.73
C ALA A 30 -3.69 4.18 8.48
N SER A 31 -4.94 3.81 8.22
CA SER A 31 -5.69 4.21 7.02
C SER A 31 -4.91 3.90 5.72
N ASN A 32 -4.73 2.61 5.43
CA ASN A 32 -4.06 2.17 4.20
C ASN A 32 -4.95 2.43 2.97
N HIS A 33 -4.70 3.54 2.28
CA HIS A 33 -5.54 3.99 1.17
C HIS A 33 -5.02 3.53 -0.19
N GLY A 34 -3.79 3.92 -0.54
CA GLY A 34 -3.13 3.52 -1.79
C GLY A 34 -2.50 2.12 -1.73
N LEU A 35 -2.60 1.35 -2.81
CA LEU A 35 -1.92 0.07 -3.00
C LEU A 35 -1.47 -0.07 -4.45
N TYR A 36 -0.19 -0.30 -4.67
CA TYR A 36 0.38 -0.67 -5.96
C TYR A 36 1.08 -2.03 -5.84
N VAL A 37 0.95 -2.90 -6.84
CA VAL A 37 1.50 -4.26 -6.84
C VAL A 37 2.39 -4.44 -8.07
N ASP A 38 3.69 -4.55 -7.82
CA ASP A 38 4.69 -4.91 -8.82
C ASP A 38 4.85 -6.44 -8.86
N GLY A 39 4.12 -7.07 -9.77
CA GLY A 39 4.18 -8.52 -9.98
C GLY A 39 5.49 -9.04 -10.60
N ALA A 40 6.33 -8.15 -11.16
CA ALA A 40 7.61 -8.51 -11.77
C ALA A 40 8.71 -8.59 -10.70
N ASN A 41 8.83 -7.57 -9.85
CA ASN A 41 9.81 -7.53 -8.75
C ASN A 41 9.31 -8.17 -7.44
N LYS A 42 8.08 -8.70 -7.42
CA LYS A 42 7.43 -9.30 -6.23
C LYS A 42 7.27 -8.33 -5.06
N LEU A 43 6.94 -7.07 -5.35
CA LEU A 43 6.74 -6.02 -4.35
C LEU A 43 5.31 -5.50 -4.33
N ALA A 44 4.84 -5.09 -3.16
CA ALA A 44 3.67 -4.24 -2.99
C ALA A 44 4.04 -2.96 -2.24
N PHE A 45 3.47 -1.84 -2.65
CA PHE A 45 3.70 -0.52 -2.09
C PHE A 45 2.39 -0.02 -1.50
N ILE A 46 2.38 0.33 -0.21
CA ILE A 46 1.17 0.70 0.54
C ILE A 46 1.30 2.13 1.06
N ALA A 47 0.35 2.99 0.70
CA ALA A 47 0.23 4.34 1.20
C ALA A 47 -0.59 4.36 2.50
N CYS A 48 -0.01 4.88 3.57
CA CYS A 48 -0.59 4.94 4.91
C CYS A 48 -0.90 6.40 5.24
N GLU A 49 -2.11 6.84 4.95
CA GLU A 49 -2.51 8.24 5.07
C GLU A 49 -2.50 8.68 6.55
N GLY A 50 -3.14 7.88 7.41
CA GLY A 50 -3.27 8.16 8.85
C GLY A 50 -1.99 8.00 9.65
N SER A 51 -0.91 7.46 9.08
CA SER A 51 0.42 7.39 9.71
C SER A 51 1.53 8.07 8.92
N ALA A 52 1.20 8.80 7.84
CA ALA A 52 2.15 9.54 7.00
C ALA A 52 3.34 8.68 6.51
N LYS A 53 3.05 7.46 6.03
CA LYS A 53 4.06 6.47 5.64
C LYS A 53 3.81 5.82 4.29
N LEU A 54 4.90 5.35 3.69
CA LEU A 54 4.92 4.38 2.60
C LEU A 54 5.57 3.10 3.10
N LEU A 55 4.88 1.97 2.98
CA LEU A 55 5.46 0.64 3.21
C LEU A 55 5.82 -0.04 1.90
N VAL A 56 6.91 -0.80 1.90
CA VAL A 56 7.23 -1.77 0.86
C VAL A 56 7.13 -3.16 1.47
N LEU A 57 6.36 -4.03 0.82
CA LEU A 57 6.12 -5.40 1.21
C LEU A 57 6.62 -6.35 0.13
N ASP A 58 7.40 -7.34 0.53
CA ASP A 58 7.79 -8.47 -0.30
C ASP A 58 6.65 -9.50 -0.38
N LEU A 59 6.25 -9.89 -1.59
CA LEU A 59 5.07 -10.73 -1.85
C LEU A 59 5.31 -12.22 -1.63
N ASP A 60 6.56 -12.68 -1.70
CA ASP A 60 6.92 -14.10 -1.52
C ASP A 60 6.98 -14.44 -0.02
N THR A 61 7.63 -13.58 0.77
CA THR A 61 7.73 -13.68 2.24
C THR A 61 6.52 -13.12 2.98
N LYS A 62 5.75 -12.23 2.33
CA LYS A 62 4.63 -11.46 2.91
C LYS A 62 5.06 -10.54 4.07
N GLN A 63 6.29 -10.01 4.03
CA GLN A 63 6.83 -9.15 5.08
C GLN A 63 7.10 -7.73 4.57
N VAL A 64 6.97 -6.74 5.47
CA VAL A 64 7.34 -5.34 5.20
C VAL A 64 8.86 -5.21 5.25
N THR A 65 9.48 -5.03 4.08
CA THR A 65 10.94 -4.95 3.90
C THR A 65 11.48 -3.52 4.01
N ALA A 66 10.68 -2.49 3.72
CA ALA A 66 11.06 -1.10 3.91
C ALA A 66 9.89 -0.22 4.40
N ARG A 67 10.24 0.90 5.03
CA ARG A 67 9.32 1.93 5.52
C ARG A 67 9.92 3.30 5.22
N PHE A 68 9.11 4.22 4.72
CA PHE A 68 9.51 5.60 4.44
C PHE A 68 8.48 6.56 5.00
N ASP A 69 8.93 7.63 5.66
CA ASP A 69 8.03 8.70 6.10
C ASP A 69 7.74 9.63 4.92
N THR A 70 6.46 9.94 4.68
CA THR A 70 6.02 10.76 3.53
C THR A 70 5.71 12.22 3.89
N GLY A 71 5.76 12.56 5.17
CA GLY A 71 5.34 13.87 5.70
C GLY A 71 3.82 13.98 5.87
N GLU A 72 3.36 15.02 6.57
CA GLU A 72 1.92 15.22 6.84
C GLU A 72 1.14 15.68 5.59
N GLY A 73 0.01 15.00 5.31
CA GLY A 73 -0.96 15.40 4.29
C GLY A 73 -0.71 15.06 2.80
N PRO A 74 -0.10 13.92 2.41
CA PRO A 74 -0.16 13.40 1.04
C PRO A 74 -1.45 12.59 0.80
N ASP A 75 -2.37 13.19 0.05
CA ASP A 75 -3.76 12.70 -0.16
C ASP A 75 -3.84 11.47 -1.10
N VAL A 76 -2.88 11.31 -2.02
CA VAL A 76 -2.87 10.25 -3.03
C VAL A 76 -1.43 9.81 -3.34
N LEU A 77 -1.24 8.54 -3.72
CA LEU A 77 -0.03 7.92 -4.33
C LEU A 77 -0.52 6.80 -5.30
N ALA A 78 -0.48 6.82 -6.64
CA ALA A 78 0.17 7.63 -7.70
C ALA A 78 1.64 7.31 -8.07
N PHE A 79 1.92 6.07 -8.51
CA PHE A 79 3.24 5.64 -9.02
C PHE A 79 3.34 5.72 -10.57
N ASP A 80 4.46 6.23 -11.08
CA ASP A 80 4.88 6.25 -12.49
C ASP A 80 5.74 5.01 -12.78
N THR A 81 5.22 4.16 -13.66
CA THR A 81 5.79 2.86 -14.05
C THR A 81 6.84 2.93 -15.16
N GLY A 82 7.09 4.11 -15.74
CA GLY A 82 8.19 4.34 -16.70
C GLY A 82 9.48 4.83 -16.03
N LEU A 83 9.38 5.50 -14.87
CA LEU A 83 10.51 6.11 -14.16
C LEU A 83 10.75 5.59 -12.73
N HIS A 84 9.94 4.62 -12.24
CA HIS A 84 9.92 4.18 -10.84
C HIS A 84 9.71 5.33 -9.84
N ARG A 85 8.75 6.23 -10.09
CA ARG A 85 8.54 7.44 -9.26
C ARG A 85 7.18 7.48 -8.60
N LEU A 86 7.15 7.66 -7.29
CA LEU A 86 5.91 7.89 -6.54
C LEU A 86 5.59 9.39 -6.52
N TYR A 87 4.63 9.79 -7.35
CA TYR A 87 4.00 11.10 -7.28
C TYR A 87 2.96 11.12 -6.16
N SER A 88 2.70 12.31 -5.61
CA SER A 88 1.64 12.50 -4.63
C SER A 88 0.80 13.74 -4.94
N PRO A 89 -0.43 13.57 -5.43
CA PRO A 89 -1.41 14.64 -5.43
C PRO A 89 -1.69 15.13 -4.01
N ARG A 90 -1.42 16.43 -3.78
CA ARG A 90 -1.87 17.18 -2.63
C ARG A 90 -3.10 17.98 -3.03
N SER A 91 -4.25 17.70 -2.40
CA SER A 91 -5.39 18.60 -2.47
C SER A 91 -5.08 19.88 -1.66
N PRO A 92 -5.26 21.09 -2.20
CA PRO A 92 -5.26 22.29 -1.39
C PRO A 92 -6.54 22.30 -0.54
N GLY A 93 -6.39 22.30 0.78
CA GLY A 93 -7.52 22.37 1.72
C GLY A 93 -8.34 23.65 1.57
N SER A 94 -9.64 23.53 1.81
CA SER A 94 -10.63 24.62 1.84
C SER A 94 -10.56 25.44 3.13
#